data_AF-A0A9W7AM49-F1
#
_entry.id   AF-A0A9W7AM49-F1
#
_cell.length_a   1.000
_cell.length_b   1.000
_cell.length_c   1.000
_cell.angle_alpha   90.00
_cell.angle_beta   90.00
_cell.angle_gamma   90.00
#
_symmetry.space_group_name_H-M   'P 1'
#
loop_
_entity.id
_entity.type
_entity.pdbx_description
1 polymer ?
#
loop_
_entity_poly.entity_id
_entity_poly.type
_entity_poly.pdbx_seq_one_letter_code
_entity_poly.pdbx_strand_id
1 'polypeptide(L)'
;MLLSVLNTKFNLPSFRKNQDHVIKATLKGYDVFLIMRTGGGKSLCTYQLPSLLEYNPPLHPPQGMSVKKGVSVVIVPLISLMEDQVKAYNGKFGPNRAVAFKGAGKKSDDRGDGGNWALVRGGEANVLLCTPEKMLKSPSFQREIKRLHEEDRIRR
;
A
#
# COMPACT_ATOMS: atom_id res chain seq x y z
N MET A 1 18.02 9.40 -6.15
CA MET A 1 16.72 9.41 -5.43
C MET A 1 16.34 8.03 -4.88
N LEU A 2 16.13 7.00 -5.72
CA LEU A 2 15.74 5.64 -5.27
C LEU A 2 16.74 4.95 -4.31
N LEU A 3 18.03 5.00 -4.63
CA LEU A 3 19.09 4.44 -3.76
C LEU A 3 19.18 5.17 -2.41
N SER A 4 18.86 6.46 -2.37
CA SER A 4 18.85 7.24 -1.13
C SER A 4 17.72 6.79 -0.20
N VAL A 5 16.51 6.55 -0.72
CA VAL A 5 15.39 6.00 0.07
C VAL A 5 15.69 4.56 0.52
N LEU A 6 16.30 3.75 -0.34
CA LEU A 6 16.70 2.39 0.02
C LEU A 6 17.74 2.38 1.16
N ASN A 7 18.74 3.26 1.10
CA ASN A 7 19.77 3.35 2.10
C ASN A 7 19.23 3.97 3.41
N THR A 8 18.49 5.08 3.34
CA THR A 8 18.01 5.82 4.52
C THR A 8 16.78 5.22 5.21
N LYS A 9 15.87 4.57 4.47
CA LYS A 9 14.64 4.00 5.04
C LYS A 9 14.71 2.48 5.19
N PHE A 10 15.50 1.82 4.35
CA PHE A 10 15.61 0.35 4.39
C PHE A 10 16.93 -0.18 4.92
N ASN A 11 17.95 0.67 5.14
CA ASN A 11 19.32 0.28 5.52
C ASN A 11 19.91 -0.78 4.60
N LEU A 12 19.57 -0.74 3.31
CA LEU A 12 20.09 -1.66 2.31
C LEU A 12 21.11 -0.95 1.41
N PRO A 13 22.32 -1.53 1.24
CA PRO A 13 23.40 -0.90 0.50
C PRO A 13 23.15 -0.88 -1.02
N SER A 14 22.36 -1.83 -1.52
CA SER A 14 22.03 -1.95 -2.95
C SER A 14 20.73 -2.74 -3.16
N PHE A 15 20.13 -2.55 -4.34
CA PHE A 15 19.03 -3.39 -4.80
C PHE A 15 19.53 -4.77 -5.20
N ARG A 16 18.75 -5.82 -4.91
CA ARG A 16 18.99 -7.15 -5.47
C ARG A 16 18.64 -7.16 -6.96
N LYS A 17 19.14 -8.16 -7.69
CA LYS A 17 18.89 -8.34 -9.13
C LYS A 17 17.40 -8.18 -9.46
N ASN A 18 17.09 -7.33 -10.44
CA ASN A 18 15.76 -6.99 -10.97
C ASN A 18 14.83 -6.17 -10.05
N GLN A 19 15.18 -5.89 -8.78
CA GLN A 19 14.32 -5.07 -7.91
C GLN A 19 14.21 -3.63 -8.41
N ASP A 20 15.29 -3.08 -8.94
CA ASP A 20 15.33 -1.71 -9.45
C ASP A 20 14.44 -1.54 -10.69
N HIS A 21 14.41 -2.54 -11.58
CA HIS A 21 13.57 -2.56 -12.78
C HIS A 21 12.08 -2.57 -12.41
N VAL A 22 11.71 -3.42 -11.45
CA VAL A 22 10.32 -3.49 -10.93
C VAL A 22 9.91 -2.14 -10.34
N ILE A 23 10.73 -1.58 -9.43
CA ILE A 23 10.41 -0.31 -8.78
C ILE A 23 10.26 0.81 -9.82
N LYS A 24 11.17 0.91 -10.78
CA LYS A 24 11.09 1.91 -11.84
C LYS A 24 9.85 1.71 -12.71
N ALA A 25 9.45 0.48 -13.00
CA ALA A 25 8.24 0.19 -13.77
C ALA A 25 6.98 0.58 -12.99
N THR A 26 6.89 0.20 -11.72
CA THR A 26 5.78 0.56 -10.81
C THR A 26 5.65 2.09 -10.67
N LEU A 27 6.76 2.81 -10.47
CA LEU A 27 6.75 4.27 -10.34
C LEU A 27 6.40 5.02 -11.63
N LYS A 28 6.61 4.37 -12.79
CA LYS A 28 6.14 4.88 -14.08
C LYS A 28 4.67 4.54 -14.32
N GLY A 29 4.01 3.85 -13.40
CA GLY A 29 2.62 3.44 -13.48
C GLY A 29 2.38 2.25 -14.41
N TYR A 30 3.39 1.44 -14.75
CA TYR A 30 3.18 0.22 -15.52
C TYR A 30 2.63 -0.91 -14.66
N ASP A 31 1.81 -1.77 -15.27
CA ASP A 31 1.41 -3.04 -14.66
C ASP A 31 2.61 -4.00 -14.67
N VAL A 32 2.94 -4.56 -13.51
CA VAL A 32 4.12 -5.42 -13.34
C VAL A 32 3.70 -6.80 -12.84
N PHE A 33 4.03 -7.82 -13.61
CA PHE A 33 3.97 -9.21 -13.16
C PHE A 33 5.37 -9.67 -12.71
N LEU A 34 5.50 -10.01 -11.43
CA LEU A 34 6.79 -10.31 -10.81
C LEU A 34 6.87 -11.76 -10.34
N ILE A 35 7.82 -12.51 -10.90
CA ILE A 35 8.19 -13.84 -10.40
C ILE A 35 9.53 -13.73 -9.65
N MET A 36 9.50 -13.99 -8.34
CA MET A 36 10.72 -14.13 -7.53
C MET A 36 10.54 -15.22 -6.48
N ARG A 37 11.64 -15.90 -6.12
CA ARG A 37 11.68 -16.85 -5.00
C ARG A 37 11.25 -16.21 -3.67
N THR A 38 10.76 -17.03 -2.74
CA THR A 38 10.49 -16.61 -1.35
C THR A 38 11.78 -16.05 -0.72
N GLY A 39 11.65 -15.03 0.13
CA GLY A 39 12.80 -14.29 0.68
C GLY A 39 13.53 -13.38 -0.31
N GLY A 40 13.11 -13.32 -1.58
CA GLY A 40 13.71 -12.48 -2.62
C GLY A 40 13.52 -10.97 -2.42
N GLY A 41 12.63 -10.55 -1.52
CA GLY A 41 12.34 -9.13 -1.25
C GLY A 41 11.26 -8.55 -2.16
N LYS A 42 10.24 -9.34 -2.53
CA LYS A 42 9.12 -8.92 -3.39
C LYS A 42 8.33 -7.75 -2.81
N SER A 43 7.96 -7.81 -1.53
CA SER A 43 7.19 -6.76 -0.87
C SER A 43 7.88 -5.40 -0.92
N LEU A 44 9.21 -5.39 -0.79
CA LEU A 44 10.03 -4.19 -0.84
C LEU A 44 9.90 -3.47 -2.18
N CYS A 45 10.07 -4.20 -3.29
CA CYS A 45 10.09 -3.62 -4.62
C CYS A 45 8.69 -3.36 -5.20
N THR A 46 7.68 -4.11 -4.75
CA THR A 46 6.31 -4.00 -5.29
C THR A 46 5.50 -2.89 -4.65
N TYR A 47 5.46 -2.78 -3.31
CA TYR A 47 4.59 -1.80 -2.65
C TYR A 47 5.24 -1.03 -1.50
N GLN A 48 6.19 -1.60 -0.74
CA GLN A 48 6.71 -0.92 0.45
C GLN A 48 7.54 0.31 0.11
N LEU A 49 8.44 0.21 -0.88
CA LEU A 49 9.22 1.37 -1.30
C LEU A 49 8.39 2.35 -2.13
N PRO A 50 7.57 1.91 -3.11
CA PRO A 50 6.70 2.82 -3.86
C PRO A 50 5.70 3.61 -2.99
N SER A 51 5.13 2.99 -1.95
CA SER A 51 4.17 3.66 -1.05
C SER A 51 4.78 4.77 -0.19
N LEU A 52 6.09 4.73 0.06
CA LEU A 52 6.83 5.73 0.83
C LEU A 52 7.29 6.92 -0.01
N LEU A 53 7.31 6.80 -1.33
CA LEU A 53 7.73 7.88 -2.21
C LEU A 53 6.61 8.90 -2.33
N GLU A 54 6.93 10.18 -2.06
CA GLU A 54 5.95 11.28 -2.08
C GLU A 54 5.38 11.50 -3.49
N TYR A 55 6.19 11.25 -4.51
CA TYR A 55 5.80 11.29 -5.92
C TYR A 55 5.45 9.89 -6.40
N ASN A 56 4.16 9.61 -6.43
CA ASN A 56 3.60 8.51 -7.21
C ASN A 56 2.40 9.12 -7.94
N PRO A 57 2.46 9.31 -9.28
CA PRO A 57 1.43 10.03 -9.99
C PRO A 57 0.07 9.35 -9.76
N PRO A 58 -0.98 10.12 -9.49
CA PRO A 58 -2.32 9.57 -9.31
C PRO A 58 -2.75 8.78 -10.55
N LEU A 59 -3.67 7.83 -10.36
CA LEU A 59 -4.23 6.98 -11.42
C LEU A 59 -4.77 7.84 -12.59
N HIS A 60 -5.33 9.01 -12.30
CA HIS A 60 -5.67 10.05 -13.26
C HIS A 60 -5.00 11.36 -12.80
N PRO A 61 -4.11 11.99 -13.59
CA PRO A 61 -3.56 13.29 -13.21
C PRO A 61 -4.55 14.42 -13.54
N PRO A 62 -5.14 15.14 -12.56
CA PRO A 62 -5.95 16.30 -12.86
C PRO A 62 -5.04 17.48 -13.16
N GLN A 63 -5.38 18.27 -14.18
CA GLN A 63 -4.71 19.54 -14.45
C GLN A 63 -4.96 20.47 -13.24
N GLY A 64 -3.89 20.84 -12.52
CA GLY A 64 -3.93 21.81 -11.40
C GLY A 64 -3.92 21.24 -9.97
N MET A 65 -3.57 19.98 -9.75
CA MET A 65 -3.75 19.33 -8.43
C MET A 65 -2.65 19.61 -7.38
N SER A 66 -3.09 19.93 -6.15
CA SER A 66 -2.29 19.78 -4.93
C SER A 66 -2.06 18.30 -4.59
N VAL A 67 -0.79 17.91 -4.42
CA VAL A 67 -0.38 16.54 -4.08
C VAL A 67 -0.95 16.13 -2.72
N LYS A 68 -2.08 15.41 -2.72
CA LYS A 68 -2.59 14.75 -1.52
C LYS A 68 -1.82 13.45 -1.27
N LYS A 69 -1.57 13.15 0.01
CA LYS A 69 -0.99 11.86 0.41
C LYS A 69 -1.97 10.73 0.06
N GLY A 70 -1.50 9.80 -0.77
CA GLY A 70 -2.26 8.65 -1.20
C GLY A 70 -1.82 7.36 -0.49
N VAL A 71 -2.58 6.29 -0.71
CA VAL A 71 -2.41 4.99 -0.06
C VAL A 71 -2.25 3.89 -1.10
N SER A 72 -1.31 2.96 -0.88
CA SER A 72 -1.17 1.75 -1.69
C SER A 72 -2.07 0.64 -1.13
N VAL A 73 -2.90 0.04 -2.00
CA VAL A 73 -3.81 -1.05 -1.61
C VAL A 73 -3.15 -2.39 -1.92
N VAL A 74 -3.07 -3.26 -0.93
CA VAL A 74 -2.44 -4.59 -1.02
C VAL A 74 -3.48 -5.65 -0.66
N ILE A 75 -3.77 -6.55 -1.59
CA ILE A 75 -4.71 -7.65 -1.37
C ILE A 75 -3.90 -8.88 -0.91
N VAL A 76 -4.22 -9.42 0.26
CA VAL A 76 -3.50 -10.55 0.88
C VAL A 76 -4.48 -11.65 1.33
N PRO A 77 -4.27 -12.93 0.95
CA PRO A 77 -5.23 -13.99 1.25
C PRO A 77 -5.17 -14.47 2.71
N LEU A 78 -4.03 -14.36 3.38
CA LEU A 78 -3.82 -14.90 4.73
C LEU A 78 -3.78 -13.79 5.76
N ILE A 79 -4.64 -13.89 6.78
CA ILE A 79 -4.72 -12.91 7.88
C ILE A 79 -3.42 -12.87 8.68
N SER A 80 -2.82 -14.02 8.98
CA SER A 80 -1.53 -14.10 9.68
C SER A 80 -0.43 -13.35 8.93
N LEU A 81 -0.33 -13.56 7.62
CA LEU A 81 0.63 -12.85 6.77
C LEU A 81 0.36 -11.34 6.77
N MET A 82 -0.90 -10.92 6.76
CA MET A 82 -1.27 -9.51 6.81
C MET A 82 -0.79 -8.84 8.11
N GLU A 83 -0.98 -9.49 9.25
CA GLU A 83 -0.53 -9.00 10.55
C GLU A 83 1.00 -8.86 10.61
N ASP A 84 1.72 -9.86 10.10
CA ASP A 84 3.18 -9.80 10.00
C ASP A 84 3.66 -8.64 9.12
N GLN A 85 3.00 -8.42 7.98
CA GLN A 85 3.34 -7.30 7.09
C GLN A 85 3.04 -5.93 7.73
N VAL A 86 1.90 -5.77 8.40
CA VAL A 86 1.57 -4.52 9.13
C VAL A 86 2.58 -4.26 10.23
N LYS A 87 2.87 -5.27 11.06
CA LYS A 87 3.80 -5.14 12.18
C LYS A 87 5.21 -4.80 11.69
N ALA A 88 5.69 -5.49 10.65
CA ALA A 88 7.00 -5.23 10.06
C ALA A 88 7.08 -3.82 9.44
N TYR A 89 6.02 -3.38 8.75
CA TYR A 89 5.97 -2.05 8.13
C TYR A 89 5.94 -0.94 9.17
N ASN A 90 5.05 -1.05 10.17
CA ASN A 90 4.93 -0.05 11.23
C ASN A 90 6.16 -0.02 12.14
N GLY A 91 6.75 -1.17 12.45
CA GLY A 91 8.01 -1.24 13.20
C GLY A 91 9.17 -0.56 12.46
N LYS A 92 9.15 -0.53 11.13
CA LYS A 92 10.21 0.04 10.30
C LYS A 92 10.01 1.51 9.96
N PHE A 93 8.77 1.94 9.69
CA PHE A 93 8.47 3.28 9.19
C PHE A 93 7.74 4.18 10.18
N GLY A 94 7.32 3.63 11.33
CA GLY A 94 6.58 4.34 12.38
C GLY A 94 5.15 3.80 12.53
N PRO A 95 4.51 4.07 13.69
CA PRO A 95 3.16 3.59 13.97
C PRO A 95 2.16 4.12 12.93
N ASN A 96 1.07 3.36 12.73
CA ASN A 96 -0.09 3.74 11.92
C ASN A 96 0.15 3.95 10.41
N ARG A 97 1.34 3.63 9.88
CA ARG A 97 1.64 3.78 8.45
C ARG A 97 1.13 2.64 7.57
N ALA A 98 0.85 1.48 8.15
CA ALA A 98 0.15 0.36 7.54
C ALA A 98 -1.05 -0.02 8.41
N VAL A 99 -2.19 -0.25 7.75
CA VAL A 99 -3.45 -0.68 8.38
C VAL A 99 -3.99 -1.94 7.68
N ALA A 100 -4.72 -2.77 8.42
CA ALA A 100 -5.29 -4.02 7.92
C ALA A 100 -6.82 -4.04 8.06
N PHE A 101 -7.50 -4.42 6.99
CA PHE A 101 -8.95 -4.60 6.92
C PHE A 101 -9.25 -6.09 6.76
N LYS A 102 -9.82 -6.69 7.80
CA LYS A 102 -9.97 -8.15 7.92
C LYS A 102 -11.42 -8.60 7.71
N GLY A 103 -11.58 -9.84 7.26
CA GLY A 103 -12.85 -10.58 7.27
C GLY A 103 -13.87 -10.17 6.21
N ALA A 104 -14.94 -10.96 6.09
CA ALA A 104 -16.05 -10.67 5.20
C ALA A 104 -17.37 -11.18 5.78
N GLY A 105 -18.22 -10.28 6.25
CA GLY A 105 -19.54 -10.67 6.74
C GLY A 105 -20.35 -9.51 7.32
N LYS A 106 -21.67 -9.55 7.12
CA LYS A 106 -22.69 -8.52 7.43
C LYS A 106 -22.76 -8.03 8.90
N LYS A 107 -21.93 -8.53 9.82
CA LYS A 107 -21.87 -8.09 11.23
C LYS A 107 -20.45 -8.01 11.81
N SER A 108 -19.44 -8.55 11.13
CA SER A 108 -18.05 -8.48 11.59
C SER A 108 -17.40 -7.20 11.05
N ASP A 109 -17.19 -6.24 11.95
CA ASP A 109 -16.10 -5.25 11.90
C ASP A 109 -16.22 -3.95 11.12
N ASP A 110 -17.36 -3.62 10.48
CA ASP A 110 -17.55 -2.26 9.92
C ASP A 110 -17.45 -1.15 11.00
N ARG A 111 -17.70 -1.49 12.27
CA ARG A 111 -17.47 -0.58 13.42
C ARG A 111 -16.02 -0.52 13.89
N GLY A 112 -15.22 -1.58 13.69
CA GLY A 112 -13.81 -1.64 14.09
C GLY A 112 -12.88 -0.95 13.10
N ASP A 113 -13.27 -0.89 11.83
CA ASP A 113 -12.49 -0.28 10.75
C ASP A 113 -12.46 1.26 10.79
N GLY A 114 -13.30 1.91 11.62
CA GLY A 114 -13.42 3.36 11.66
C GLY A 114 -12.09 4.07 11.98
N GLY A 115 -11.30 3.52 12.90
CA GLY A 115 -9.97 4.04 13.22
C GLY A 115 -9.00 3.89 12.05
N ASN A 116 -9.00 2.73 11.37
CA ASN A 116 -8.17 2.50 10.19
C ASN A 116 -8.55 3.45 9.04
N TRP A 117 -9.84 3.66 8.82
CA TRP A 117 -10.31 4.62 7.83
C TRP A 117 -9.93 6.06 8.18
N ALA A 118 -9.95 6.45 9.46
CA ALA A 118 -9.49 7.77 9.88
C ALA A 118 -8.01 7.99 9.51
N LEU A 119 -7.14 7.01 9.75
CA LEU A 119 -5.71 7.07 9.38
C LEU A 119 -5.51 7.16 7.86
N VAL A 120 -6.27 6.39 7.09
CA VAL A 120 -6.22 6.43 5.62
C VAL A 120 -6.71 7.77 5.09
N ARG A 121 -7.85 8.26 5.60
CA ARG A 121 -8.45 9.54 5.21
C ARG A 121 -7.61 10.74 5.63
N GLY A 122 -6.93 10.67 6.77
CA GLY A 122 -5.97 11.66 7.25
C GLY A 122 -4.65 11.67 6.48
N GLY A 123 -4.38 10.64 5.66
CA GLY A 123 -3.13 10.51 4.91
C GLY A 123 -1.94 10.12 5.78
N GLU A 124 -2.20 9.54 6.96
CA GLU A 124 -1.18 8.97 7.85
C GLU A 124 -0.75 7.58 7.36
N ALA A 125 -1.72 6.78 6.90
CA ALA A 125 -1.45 5.44 6.37
C ALA A 125 -0.93 5.51 4.92
N ASN A 126 0.25 4.91 4.70
CA ASN A 126 0.84 4.71 3.38
C ASN A 126 0.34 3.41 2.71
N VAL A 127 0.01 2.39 3.52
CA VAL A 127 -0.38 1.07 3.02
C VAL A 127 -1.68 0.61 3.66
N LEU A 128 -2.61 0.16 2.83
CA LEU A 128 -3.83 -0.50 3.22
C LEU A 128 -3.75 -1.96 2.80
N LEU A 129 -3.78 -2.89 3.75
CA LEU A 129 -3.89 -4.32 3.47
C LEU A 129 -5.33 -4.78 3.65
N CYS A 130 -5.84 -5.60 2.75
CA CYS A 130 -7.17 -6.19 2.86
C CYS A 130 -7.20 -7.63 2.35
N THR A 131 -8.17 -8.41 2.83
CA THR A 131 -8.40 -9.75 2.28
C THR A 131 -9.24 -9.69 1.00
N PRO A 132 -9.12 -10.67 0.07
CA PRO A 132 -9.97 -10.73 -1.12
C PRO A 132 -11.45 -10.70 -0.77
N GLU A 133 -11.85 -11.37 0.31
CA GLU A 133 -13.24 -11.41 0.73
C GLU A 133 -13.73 -10.04 1.22
N LYS A 134 -12.90 -9.25 1.93
CA LYS A 134 -13.25 -7.89 2.33
C LYS A 134 -13.52 -7.01 1.12
N MET A 135 -12.63 -7.07 0.13
CA MET A 135 -12.75 -6.33 -1.14
C MET A 135 -14.02 -6.70 -1.92
N LEU A 136 -14.37 -7.99 -1.95
CA LEU A 136 -15.48 -8.48 -2.78
C LEU A 136 -16.85 -8.46 -2.08
N LYS A 137 -16.89 -8.64 -0.75
CA LYS A 137 -18.14 -8.90 0.00
C LYS A 137 -18.55 -7.76 0.94
N SER A 138 -17.72 -6.74 1.17
CA SER A 138 -18.10 -5.57 1.98
C SER A 138 -18.46 -4.36 1.10
N PRO A 139 -19.76 -3.99 0.99
CA PRO A 139 -20.17 -2.80 0.24
C PRO A 139 -19.63 -1.51 0.84
N SER A 140 -19.47 -1.45 2.17
CA SER A 140 -18.92 -0.28 2.86
C SER A 140 -17.46 -0.06 2.49
N PHE A 141 -16.67 -1.14 2.49
CA PHE A 141 -15.28 -1.10 2.06
C PHE A 141 -15.16 -0.69 0.58
N GLN A 142 -15.99 -1.28 -0.30
CA GLN A 142 -16.02 -0.93 -1.73
C GLN A 142 -16.34 0.56 -1.96
N ARG A 143 -17.28 1.14 -1.21
CA ARG A 143 -17.60 2.57 -1.28
C ARG A 143 -16.41 3.44 -0.90
N GLU A 144 -15.69 3.09 0.16
CA GLU A 144 -14.50 3.84 0.58
C GLU A 144 -13.37 3.74 -0.44
N ILE A 145 -13.11 2.55 -0.99
CA ILE A 145 -12.12 2.38 -2.06
C ILE A 145 -12.53 3.20 -3.30
N LYS A 146 -13.81 3.18 -3.69
CA LYS A 146 -14.32 4.00 -4.81
C LYS A 146 -14.09 5.49 -4.55
N ARG A 147 -14.37 5.97 -3.34
CA ARG A 147 -14.12 7.37 -2.97
C ARG A 147 -12.64 7.72 -3.04
N LEU A 148 -11.75 6.87 -2.52
CA LEU A 148 -10.30 7.10 -2.63
C LEU A 148 -9.83 7.12 -4.09
N HIS A 149 -10.45 6.35 -4.97
CA HIS A 149 -10.17 6.38 -6.40
C HIS A 149 -10.65 7.70 -7.04
N GLU A 150 -11.89 8.12 -6.76
CA GLU A 150 -12.46 9.39 -7.24
C GLU A 150 -11.70 10.62 -6.73
N GLU A 151 -11.09 10.53 -5.54
CA GLU A 151 -10.21 11.55 -4.97
C GLU A 151 -8.76 11.48 -5.48
N ASP A 152 -8.43 10.53 -6.37
CA ASP A 152 -7.08 10.29 -6.90
C ASP A 152 -6.03 9.98 -5.80
N ARG A 153 -6.47 9.26 -4.75
CA ARG A 153 -5.65 8.93 -3.57
C ARG A 153 -5.16 7.48 -3.54
N ILE A 154 -5.56 6.64 -4.49
CA ILE A 154 -5.00 5.29 -4.62
C ILE A 154 -3.69 5.38 -5.39
N ARG A 155 -2.61 4.87 -4.79
CA ARG A 155 -1.26 4.83 -5.38
C ARG A 155 -1.00 3.47 -6.04
N ARG A 156 -0.26 3.49 -7.15
CA ARG A 156 0.27 2.28 -7.82
C ARG A 156 1.51 1.73 -7.11
#